data_AF-A0A3Q3QYI5-F1
#
_entry.id   AF-A0A3Q3QYI5-F1
#
_cell.length_a   1.000
_cell.length_b   1.000
_cell.length_c   1.000
_cell.angle_alpha   90.00
_cell.angle_beta   90.00
_cell.angle_gamma   90.00
#
_symmetry.space_group_name_H-M   'P 1'
#
loop_
_entity.id
_entity.type
_entity.pdbx_description
1 polymer ?
#
loop_
_entity_poly.entity_id
_entity_poly.type
_entity_poly.pdbx_seq_one_letter_code
_entity_poly.pdbx_strand_id
1 'polypeptide(L)'
;MCVYRQYMVAIPAVLEAGATAKLCADLMQPNEALTMTTSLVYKKRTTLFKWASRKDLHTCAQFQVPLVQNDEVWNFEVEVQGSMFSSKEVRKVMIRVYQPMTFVQTDKPIYLPGQTVISEHFHLFLFVFLFAPRAIKKIV
;
A
#
# COMPACT_ATOMS: atom_id res chain seq x y z
N MET A 1 30.79 21.50 6.61
CA MET A 1 29.38 21.35 7.06
C MET A 1 28.78 20.13 6.41
N CYS A 2 28.39 19.13 7.19
CA CYS A 2 27.63 17.97 6.68
C CYS A 2 26.15 18.36 6.58
N VAL A 3 25.63 18.47 5.37
CA VAL A 3 24.18 18.68 5.15
C VAL A 3 23.50 17.31 5.23
N TYR A 4 22.72 17.09 6.28
CA TYR A 4 21.89 15.88 6.42
C TYR A 4 20.62 16.07 5.58
N ARG A 5 20.58 15.43 4.41
CA ARG A 5 19.41 15.47 3.52
C ARG A 5 18.35 14.53 4.07
N GLN A 6 17.11 15.01 4.17
CA GLN A 6 15.99 14.24 4.74
C GLN A 6 14.92 14.05 3.68
N TYR A 7 14.45 12.81 3.56
CA TYR A 7 13.25 12.48 2.82
C TYR A 7 12.40 11.54 3.66
N MET A 8 11.14 11.37 3.29
CA MET A 8 10.28 10.36 3.90
C MET A 8 9.42 9.74 2.82
N VAL A 9 9.26 8.42 2.87
CA VAL A 9 8.32 7.70 2.00
C VAL A 9 7.39 6.86 2.85
N ALA A 10 6.09 6.97 2.60
CA ALA A 10 5.03 6.25 3.28
C ALA A 10 4.28 5.35 2.28
N ILE A 11 4.19 4.06 2.61
CA ILE A 11 3.45 3.05 1.85
C ILE A 11 2.78 2.07 2.83
N PRO A 12 1.60 1.51 2.51
CA PRO A 12 1.03 0.43 3.30
C PRO A 12 1.98 -0.79 3.40
N ALA A 13 2.08 -1.38 4.58
CA ALA A 13 2.86 -2.59 4.83
C ALA A 13 2.27 -3.83 4.15
N VAL A 14 0.94 -3.83 3.99
CA VAL A 14 0.15 -4.87 3.34
C VAL A 14 -0.63 -4.21 2.20
N LEU A 15 -0.46 -4.74 0.99
CA LEU A 15 -1.07 -4.30 -0.25
C LEU A 15 -2.01 -5.40 -0.73
N GLU A 16 -3.28 -5.08 -0.96
CA GLU A 16 -4.24 -6.04 -1.50
C GLU A 16 -4.06 -6.17 -3.01
N ALA A 17 -3.93 -7.41 -3.49
CA ALA A 17 -3.72 -7.71 -4.91
C ALA A 17 -4.88 -7.19 -5.76
N GLY A 18 -4.58 -6.45 -6.83
CA GLY A 18 -5.59 -5.87 -7.71
C GLY A 18 -6.29 -4.61 -7.18
N ALA A 19 -6.00 -4.18 -5.95
CA ALA A 19 -6.54 -2.93 -5.41
C ALA A 19 -5.70 -1.71 -5.83
N THR A 20 -6.33 -0.53 -5.80
CA THR A 20 -5.61 0.75 -5.90
C THR A 20 -4.97 1.09 -4.56
N ALA A 21 -3.65 1.15 -4.50
CA ALA A 21 -2.90 1.60 -3.33
C ALA A 21 -2.39 3.03 -3.53
N LYS A 22 -2.03 3.71 -2.43
CA LYS A 22 -1.47 5.06 -2.43
C LYS A 22 -0.12 5.04 -1.71
N LEU A 23 0.88 5.67 -2.30
CA LEU A 23 2.15 6.00 -1.66
C LEU A 23 2.30 7.53 -1.59
N CYS A 24 2.94 8.03 -0.55
CA CYS A 24 3.27 9.44 -0.41
C CYS A 24 4.76 9.61 -0.12
N ALA A 25 5.34 10.68 -0.63
CA ALA A 25 6.73 11.02 -0.44
C ALA A 25 6.86 12.51 -0.07
N ASP A 26 7.78 12.76 0.84
CA ASP A 26 8.17 14.09 1.30
C ASP A 26 9.67 14.28 1.06
N LEU A 27 10.02 15.38 0.41
CA LEU A 27 11.39 15.85 0.28
C LEU A 27 11.56 17.16 1.04
N MET A 28 12.58 17.21 1.89
CA MET A 28 12.83 18.36 2.75
C MET A 28 14.18 18.99 2.43
N GLN A 29 14.15 20.28 2.11
CA GLN A 29 15.28 21.20 1.90
C GLN A 29 16.40 20.62 1.03
N PRO A 30 16.10 20.23 -0.23
CA PRO A 30 17.13 19.76 -1.13
C PRO A 30 18.02 20.91 -1.60
N ASN A 31 19.32 20.80 -1.36
CA ASN A 31 20.31 21.77 -1.85
C ASN A 31 20.70 21.55 -3.32
N GLU A 32 20.18 20.50 -3.96
CA GLU A 32 20.44 20.14 -5.36
C GLU A 32 19.20 19.49 -5.98
N ALA A 33 19.25 19.21 -7.29
CA ALA A 33 18.19 18.42 -7.93
C ALA A 33 18.29 16.97 -7.47
N LEU A 34 17.25 16.48 -6.81
CA LEU A 34 17.14 15.07 -6.42
C LEU A 34 16.05 14.40 -7.24
N THR A 35 16.37 13.22 -7.75
CA THR A 35 15.43 12.31 -8.42
C THR A 35 15.15 11.14 -7.50
N MET A 36 13.91 11.01 -7.04
CA MET A 36 13.46 9.85 -6.27
C MET A 36 12.71 8.89 -7.18
N THR A 37 13.04 7.61 -7.07
CA THR A 37 12.37 6.50 -7.76
C THR A 37 11.95 5.46 -6.73
N THR A 38 10.66 5.12 -6.73
CA THR A 38 10.13 4.03 -5.89
C THR A 38 9.75 2.85 -6.77
N SER A 39 10.09 1.64 -6.32
CA SER A 39 9.88 0.41 -7.10
C SER A 39 9.41 -0.73 -6.22
N LEU A 40 8.59 -1.60 -6.78
CA LEU A 40 8.34 -2.94 -6.26
C LEU A 40 9.25 -3.94 -6.98
N VAL A 41 9.91 -4.80 -6.23
CA VAL A 41 10.87 -5.77 -6.72
C VAL A 41 10.53 -7.15 -6.17
N TYR A 42 10.29 -8.07 -7.09
CA TYR A 42 10.21 -9.50 -6.83
C TYR A 42 11.10 -10.22 -7.85
N LYS A 43 10.52 -10.84 -8.89
CA LYS A 43 11.27 -11.40 -10.02
C LYS A 43 11.72 -10.32 -11.01
N LYS A 44 10.91 -9.27 -11.16
CA LYS A 44 11.18 -8.12 -12.01
C LYS A 44 10.96 -6.84 -11.21
N ARG A 45 11.71 -5.79 -11.55
CA ARG A 45 11.52 -4.44 -11.01
C ARG A 45 10.36 -3.75 -11.73
N THR A 46 9.40 -3.28 -10.96
CA THR A 46 8.27 -2.46 -11.41
C THR A 46 8.34 -1.10 -10.75
N THR A 47 8.62 -0.06 -11.54
CA THR A 47 8.65 1.32 -11.04
C THR A 47 7.23 1.78 -10.73
N LEU A 48 6.98 2.21 -9.48
CA LEU A 48 5.68 2.73 -9.06
C LEU A 48 5.58 4.23 -9.27
N PHE A 49 6.66 4.95 -8.95
CA PHE A 49 6.65 6.40 -9.00
C PHE A 49 8.06 6.94 -9.19
N LYS A 50 8.18 8.02 -9.98
CA LYS A 50 9.44 8.72 -10.22
C LYS A 50 9.17 10.22 -10.30
N TRP A 51 9.89 11.00 -9.52
CA TRP A 51 9.81 12.46 -9.56
C TRP A 51 11.18 13.07 -9.32
N ALA A 52 11.36 14.32 -9.74
CA ALA A 52 12.57 15.08 -9.49
C ALA A 52 12.21 16.49 -9.01
N SER A 53 12.91 16.96 -7.98
CA SER A 53 12.70 18.31 -7.44
C SER A 53 13.99 18.91 -6.89
N ARG A 54 14.07 20.24 -6.96
CA ARG A 54 15.10 21.09 -6.32
C ARG A 54 14.55 21.87 -5.12
N LYS A 55 13.29 21.64 -4.75
CA LYS A 55 12.60 22.30 -3.63
C LYS A 55 11.85 21.26 -2.81
N ASP A 56 11.41 21.69 -1.64
CA ASP A 56 10.50 20.92 -0.80
C ASP A 56 9.31 20.43 -1.62
N LEU A 57 9.00 19.14 -1.50
CA LEU A 57 7.94 18.52 -2.28
C LEU A 57 7.24 17.46 -1.44
N HIS A 58 5.94 17.67 -1.22
CA HIS A 58 5.02 16.62 -0.78
C HIS A 58 4.22 16.15 -1.99
N THR A 59 4.25 14.86 -2.28
CA THR A 59 3.47 14.29 -3.38
C THR A 59 3.01 12.89 -3.07
N CYS A 60 1.86 12.51 -3.62
CA CYS A 60 1.34 11.16 -3.51
C CYS A 60 0.95 10.62 -4.87
N ALA A 61 1.16 9.32 -5.06
CA ALA A 61 0.76 8.61 -6.25
C ALA A 61 -0.10 7.41 -5.90
N GLN A 62 -1.12 7.21 -6.71
CA GLN A 62 -1.90 5.97 -6.69
C GLN A 62 -1.31 5.00 -7.71
N PHE A 63 -1.35 3.71 -7.39
CA PHE A 63 -0.88 2.65 -8.29
C PHE A 63 -1.75 1.40 -8.13
N GLN A 64 -1.83 0.60 -9.19
CA GLN A 64 -2.47 -0.71 -9.15
C GLN A 64 -1.52 -1.73 -8.54
N VAL A 65 -1.97 -2.43 -7.51
CA VAL A 65 -1.20 -3.53 -6.90
C VAL A 65 -1.24 -4.73 -7.84
N PRO A 66 -0.09 -5.38 -8.13
CA PRO A 66 -0.04 -6.57 -8.97
C PRO A 66 -0.96 -7.68 -8.46
N LEU A 67 -1.57 -8.42 -9.40
CA LEU A 67 -2.29 -9.64 -9.07
C LEU A 67 -1.30 -10.76 -8.72
N VAL A 68 -1.56 -11.44 -7.61
CA VAL A 68 -0.79 -12.62 -7.15
C VAL A 68 -1.77 -13.75 -6.82
N GLN A 69 -1.31 -15.00 -6.94
CA GLN A 69 -2.14 -16.18 -6.64
C GLN A 69 -2.10 -16.58 -5.16
N ASN A 70 -1.01 -16.25 -4.47
CA ASN A 70 -0.80 -16.52 -3.06
C ASN A 70 -0.24 -15.26 -2.39
N ASP A 71 -0.31 -15.18 -1.07
CA ASP A 71 0.30 -14.09 -0.33
C ASP A 71 1.83 -14.12 -0.54
N GLU A 72 2.39 -13.00 -0.99
CA GLU A 72 3.81 -12.89 -1.33
C GLU A 72 4.45 -11.71 -0.60
N VAL A 73 5.73 -11.84 -0.26
CA VAL A 73 6.52 -10.74 0.32
C VAL A 73 7.44 -10.18 -0.76
N TRP A 74 7.24 -8.91 -1.08
CA TRP A 74 8.00 -8.19 -2.11
C TRP A 74 8.90 -7.13 -1.47
N ASN A 75 9.97 -6.75 -2.17
CA ASN A 75 10.81 -5.64 -1.76
C ASN A 75 10.26 -4.34 -2.35
N PHE A 76 10.00 -3.36 -1.49
CA PHE A 76 9.79 -1.97 -1.87
C PHE A 76 11.11 -1.23 -1.75
N GLU A 77 11.61 -0.73 -2.86
CA GLU A 77 12.87 0.00 -2.96
C GLU A 77 12.62 1.49 -3.18
N VAL A 78 13.36 2.33 -2.47
CA VAL A 78 13.40 3.78 -2.66
C VAL A 78 14.83 4.16 -3.02
N GLU A 79 15.02 4.68 -4.22
CA GLU A 79 16.31 5.17 -4.71
C GLU A 79 16.23 6.69 -4.87
N VAL A 80 17.13 7.44 -4.22
CA VAL A 80 17.24 8.90 -4.33
C VAL A 80 18.60 9.24 -4.90
N GLN A 81 18.63 9.92 -6.04
CA GLN A 81 19.84 10.25 -6.78
C GLN A 81 19.96 11.76 -7.01
N GLY A 82 21.11 12.32 -6.70
CA GLY A 82 21.54 13.69 -7.00
C GLY A 82 22.99 13.71 -7.48
N SER A 83 23.54 14.89 -7.75
CA SER A 83 24.95 15.02 -8.12
C SER A 83 25.89 14.63 -6.99
N MET A 84 25.55 14.97 -5.75
CA MET A 84 26.40 14.77 -4.57
C MET A 84 25.73 13.90 -3.49
N PHE A 85 24.63 13.23 -3.83
CA PHE A 85 23.85 12.41 -2.91
C PHE A 85 23.30 11.19 -3.62
N SER A 86 23.47 10.03 -3.00
CA SER A 86 22.86 8.79 -3.44
C SER A 86 22.39 8.04 -2.21
N SER A 87 21.13 7.62 -2.22
CA SER A 87 20.56 6.77 -1.17
C SER A 87 19.74 5.66 -1.78
N LYS A 88 19.77 4.50 -1.15
CA LYS A 88 18.93 3.36 -1.49
C LYS A 88 18.44 2.70 -0.21
N GLU A 89 17.12 2.69 -0.05
CA GLU A 89 16.45 2.05 1.08
C GLU A 89 15.53 0.93 0.59
N VAL A 90 15.50 -0.18 1.32
CA VAL A 90 14.71 -1.36 0.96
C VAL A 90 13.86 -1.81 2.14
N ARG A 91 12.55 -1.97 1.93
CA ARG A 91 11.62 -2.52 2.93
C ARG A 91 10.77 -3.62 2.33
N LYS A 92 10.49 -4.65 3.15
CA LYS A 92 9.55 -5.69 2.78
C LYS A 92 8.11 -5.22 2.92
N VAL A 93 7.29 -5.48 1.90
CA VAL A 93 5.83 -5.29 1.92
C VAL A 93 5.17 -6.62 1.57
N MET A 94 3.98 -6.86 2.12
CA MET A 94 3.19 -8.06 1.83
C MET A 94 2.18 -7.72 0.75
N ILE A 95 2.15 -8.47 -0.36
CA ILE A 95 1.04 -8.47 -1.30
C ILE A 95 0.11 -9.61 -0.88
N ARG A 96 -1.10 -9.26 -0.46
CA ARG A 96 -2.11 -10.19 0.02
C ARG A 96 -3.14 -10.45 -1.06
N VAL A 97 -3.48 -11.71 -1.28
CA VAL A 97 -4.54 -12.09 -2.24
C VAL A 97 -5.87 -11.50 -1.76
N TYR A 98 -6.67 -11.02 -2.72
CA TYR A 98 -8.04 -10.59 -2.43
C TYR A 98 -8.86 -11.77 -1.87
N GLN A 99 -9.27 -11.64 -0.61
CA GLN A 99 -10.12 -12.61 0.07
C GLN A 99 -11.44 -11.91 0.43
N PRO A 100 -12.51 -12.08 -0.37
CA PRO A 100 -13.80 -11.49 -0.05
C PRO A 100 -14.33 -12.08 1.27
N MET A 101 -14.72 -11.22 2.21
CA MET A 101 -15.49 -11.65 3.37
C MET A 101 -16.98 -11.54 3.06
N THR A 102 -17.68 -12.66 3.18
CA THR A 102 -19.13 -12.73 3.04
C THR A 102 -19.76 -12.72 4.43
N PHE A 103 -20.62 -11.74 4.69
CA PHE A 103 -21.44 -11.72 5.89
C PHE A 103 -22.83 -12.23 5.56
N VAL A 104 -23.33 -13.09 6.45
CA VAL A 104 -24.69 -13.62 6.40
C VAL A 104 -25.45 -13.02 7.57
N GLN A 105 -26.50 -12.26 7.27
CA GLN A 105 -27.44 -11.78 8.26
C GLN A 105 -28.76 -12.52 8.10
N THR A 106 -29.21 -13.13 9.19
CA THR A 106 -30.52 -13.77 9.32
C THR A 106 -31.50 -12.84 10.05
N ASP A 107 -32.80 -13.11 9.94
CA ASP A 107 -33.82 -12.33 10.67
C ASP A 107 -33.68 -12.48 12.19
N LYS A 108 -33.13 -13.61 12.67
CA LYS A 108 -32.88 -13.88 14.09
C LYS A 108 -31.52 -14.54 14.31
N PRO A 109 -30.84 -14.28 15.45
CA PRO A 109 -29.58 -14.93 15.79
C PRO A 109 -29.74 -16.39 16.23
N ILE A 110 -30.92 -16.79 16.75
CA ILE A 110 -31.21 -18.14 17.27
C ILE A 110 -32.65 -18.53 16.91
N TYR A 111 -32.85 -19.75 16.41
CA TYR A 111 -34.16 -20.33 16.10
C TYR A 111 -34.50 -21.46 17.07
N LEU A 112 -35.76 -21.50 17.51
CA LEU A 112 -36.30 -22.62 18.30
C LEU A 112 -36.78 -23.77 17.39
N PRO A 113 -36.88 -25.01 17.89
CA PRO A 113 -37.41 -26.13 17.12
C PRO A 113 -38.79 -25.81 16.54
N GLY A 114 -38.95 -25.95 15.22
CA GLY A 114 -40.17 -25.60 14.48
C GLY A 114 -40.20 -24.21 13.87
N GLN A 115 -39.22 -23.34 14.15
CA GLN A 115 -39.07 -22.07 13.44
C GLN A 115 -38.26 -22.24 12.15
N THR A 116 -38.68 -21.56 11.09
CA THR A 116 -37.99 -21.51 9.80
C THR A 116 -37.38 -20.14 9.56
N VAL A 117 -36.26 -20.14 8.83
CA VAL A 117 -35.66 -18.90 8.30
C VAL A 117 -36.59 -18.38 7.20
N ILE A 118 -37.01 -17.12 7.30
CA ILE A 118 -37.81 -16.49 6.25
C ILE A 118 -36.85 -16.02 5.16
N SER A 119 -36.85 -16.68 3.99
CA SER A 119 -35.89 -16.46 2.92
C SER A 119 -35.85 -15.01 2.39
N GLU A 120 -36.93 -14.24 2.56
CA GLU A 120 -36.98 -12.83 2.14
C GLU A 120 -36.14 -11.87 2.99
N HIS A 121 -35.68 -12.29 4.17
CA HIS A 121 -34.82 -11.47 5.06
C HIS A 121 -33.35 -11.92 5.08
N PHE A 122 -32.95 -12.74 4.10
CA PHE A 122 -31.57 -13.21 3.97
C PHE A 122 -30.80 -12.28 3.03
N HIS A 123 -29.88 -11.49 3.59
CA HIS A 123 -29.05 -10.60 2.80
C HIS A 123 -27.60 -11.08 2.80
N LEU A 124 -27.09 -11.34 1.60
CA LEU A 124 -25.67 -11.58 1.37
C LEU A 124 -24.98 -10.22 1.19
N PHE A 125 -24.17 -9.85 2.18
CA PHE A 125 -23.32 -8.67 2.07
C PHE A 125 -21.90 -9.10 1.73
N LEU A 126 -21.42 -8.64 0.57
CA LEU A 126 -20.00 -8.71 0.22
C LEU A 126 -19.32 -7.48 0.81
N PHE A 127 -18.50 -7.66 1.84
CA PHE A 127 -17.77 -6.53 2.42
C PHE A 127 -16.44 -6.35 1.70
N VAL A 128 -16.26 -5.19 1.06
CA VAL A 128 -14.95 -4.77 0.52
C VAL A 128 -14.16 -4.12 1.65
N PHE A 129 -12.91 -4.53 1.83
CA PHE A 129 -12.01 -4.30 2.97
C PHE A 129 -11.59 -2.84 3.29
N LEU A 130 -12.41 -1.83 2.97
CA LEU A 130 -12.10 -0.41 3.21
C LEU A 130 -11.77 -0.06 4.68
N PHE A 131 -11.99 -0.95 5.65
CA PHE A 131 -11.79 -0.75 7.09
C PHE A 131 -10.66 -1.56 7.76
N ALA A 132 -9.73 -2.19 7.03
CA ALA A 132 -8.54 -2.75 7.67
C ALA A 132 -7.62 -1.62 8.20
N PRO A 133 -7.09 -1.71 9.44
CA PRO A 133 -6.08 -0.77 9.91
C PRO A 133 -4.83 -0.92 9.05
N ARG A 134 -4.64 0.04 8.12
CA ARG A 134 -3.48 0.08 7.23
C ARG A 134 -2.24 0.36 8.09
N ALA A 135 -1.46 -0.67 8.40
CA ALA A 135 -0.14 -0.46 8.97
C ALA A 135 0.71 0.28 7.93
N ILE A 136 1.06 1.54 8.20
CA ILE A 136 1.88 2.35 7.30
C ILE A 136 3.35 2.09 7.65
N LYS A 137 4.15 1.67 6.68
CA LYS A 137 5.61 1.69 6.82
C LYS A 137 6.12 3.07 6.42
N LYS A 138 6.83 3.70 7.35
CA LYS A 138 7.65 4.88 7.08
C LYS A 138 9.06 4.43 6.71
N ILE A 139 9.63 5.07 5.70
CA ILE A 139 11.03 4.92 5.30
C ILE A 139 11.66 6.30 5.45
N VAL A 140 12.72 6.34 6.28
CA VAL A 140 13.57 7.49 6.57
C VAL A 140 14.45 7.81 5.35
#